data_AF-A0A9R1G300-F1
#
_entry.id   AF-A0A9R1G300-F1
#
_cell.length_a   1.000
_cell.length_b   1.000
_cell.length_c   1.000
_cell.angle_alpha   90.00
_cell.angle_beta   90.00
_cell.angle_gamma   90.00
#
_symmetry.space_group_name_H-M   'P 1'
#
loop_
_entity.id
_entity.type
_entity.pdbx_description
1 polymer ?
#
loop_
_entity_poly.entity_id
_entity_poly.type
_entity_poly.pdbx_seq_one_letter_code
_entity_poly.pdbx_strand_id
1 'polypeptide(L)'
;MVGRSLALPVARERGAETGGAKQKEEEAAENTEHKEKRKNRARKTLNPSPPPSPNPPLAAAGDGDHRAAMATLLRRASLRRAIASAASAATASCPESYRQVICGSTFHCRDFASKAKKKSKSSGTDSGEENMSKKDLALHQAIDQITTSFGKGAIMWLGRSEGHREVPVVSTGSFSLDLALGIGGLPKGRVVEVYGPEASGKTTLALHVIAEAQKLSGGGYCAFVDAEHALDPTLAESIGVDTSNLLLSQPDSAEQALSLVDTLIRSGSVDVVVVDSVAALVPKTELDGEMGDAHVALQARLMSQALRKLSHSLSLSQTVLVFINQIRSKVQTFGGGFGGPQEVTSGGNALKFYASVRLNIRRIGMVKKGEEIIGSQVTVKIVKNKHAPPFRTAQFELEFGKGICRSSELFDLGVKHKFVKKTGGAYYSFNEQQFHGKDAVKAFLTKNESVAKELEMELRRLIQTEPPRKPEAEDDLLDDSPEEIVRPETSSEEDLAAIIGA
;
A
#
# COMPACT_ATOMS: atom_id res chain seq x y z
N MET A 1 -59.45 53.26 -2.58
CA MET A 1 -60.05 54.59 -2.76
C MET A 1 -59.63 55.47 -1.59
N VAL A 2 -58.92 56.58 -1.90
CA VAL A 2 -58.91 57.91 -1.24
C VAL A 2 -58.67 57.96 0.29
N GLY A 3 -57.76 58.76 0.88
CA GLY A 3 -56.92 59.90 0.46
C GLY A 3 -55.82 60.16 1.51
N ARG A 4 -54.66 60.74 1.15
CA ARG A 4 -54.33 62.20 1.14
C ARG A 4 -54.60 62.88 2.50
N SER A 5 -53.75 63.71 3.11
CA SER A 5 -52.43 64.28 2.77
C SER A 5 -51.98 65.19 3.93
N LEU A 6 -50.66 65.44 4.05
CA LEU A 6 -49.99 66.68 4.47
C LEU A 6 -49.84 67.02 5.98
N ALA A 7 -48.59 67.03 6.43
CA ALA A 7 -48.03 68.07 7.31
C ALA A 7 -46.55 68.35 6.94
N LEU A 8 -46.17 69.62 7.09
CA LEU A 8 -45.08 70.38 6.45
C LEU A 8 -43.64 70.14 6.99
N PRO A 9 -42.60 70.65 6.28
CA PRO A 9 -41.18 70.38 6.56
C PRO A 9 -40.49 71.47 7.40
N VAL A 10 -39.41 71.12 8.10
CA VAL A 10 -38.47 72.06 8.76
C VAL A 10 -37.05 71.77 8.27
N ALA A 11 -36.36 72.86 7.93
CA ALA A 11 -35.04 72.93 7.31
C ALA A 11 -33.91 72.36 8.18
N ARG A 12 -32.86 71.81 7.53
CA ARG A 12 -31.57 71.48 8.17
C ARG A 12 -30.42 71.97 7.30
N GLU A 13 -29.54 72.74 7.92
CA GLU A 13 -28.38 73.42 7.34
C GLU A 13 -27.28 72.44 6.87
N ARG A 14 -26.49 72.90 5.89
CA ARG A 14 -25.30 72.26 5.35
C ARG A 14 -24.09 72.53 6.25
N GLY A 15 -23.27 71.52 6.51
CA GLY A 15 -22.00 71.64 7.23
C GLY A 15 -21.00 70.53 6.86
N ALA A 16 -20.15 70.85 5.88
CA ALA A 16 -18.78 70.40 5.59
C ALA A 16 -18.29 68.97 5.95
N GLU A 17 -18.03 68.19 4.89
CA GLU A 17 -17.04 67.11 4.82
C GLU A 17 -15.62 67.69 4.83
N THR A 18 -14.75 67.25 5.74
CA THR A 18 -13.26 67.25 5.58
C THR A 18 -12.63 66.48 6.77
N GLY A 19 -12.63 65.15 6.71
CA GLY A 19 -12.01 64.31 7.74
C GLY A 19 -11.31 63.04 7.24
N GLY A 20 -11.59 62.58 6.02
CA GLY A 20 -11.09 61.29 5.52
C GLY A 20 -9.76 61.32 4.75
N ALA A 21 -9.22 62.50 4.42
CA ALA A 21 -8.03 62.60 3.56
C ALA A 21 -6.70 62.61 4.35
N LYS A 22 -6.69 63.09 5.60
CA LYS A 22 -5.45 63.20 6.40
C LYS A 22 -4.97 61.87 7.01
N GLN A 23 -5.88 60.93 7.28
CA GLN A 23 -5.50 59.63 7.84
C GLN A 23 -4.89 58.66 6.81
N LYS A 24 -5.17 58.85 5.51
CA LYS A 24 -4.60 58.01 4.44
C LYS A 24 -3.20 58.42 3.98
N GLU A 25 -2.81 59.68 4.19
CA GLU A 25 -1.44 60.14 3.87
C GLU A 25 -0.43 59.77 4.96
N GLU A 26 -0.86 59.73 6.23
CA GLU A 26 0.01 59.38 7.36
C GLU A 26 0.38 57.87 7.37
N GLU A 27 -0.57 57.00 7.03
CA GLU A 27 -0.36 55.55 6.94
C GLU A 27 0.50 55.14 5.71
N ALA A 28 0.49 55.94 4.64
CA ALA A 28 1.33 55.73 3.46
C ALA A 28 2.81 56.14 3.68
N ALA A 29 3.05 57.15 4.51
CA ALA A 29 4.39 57.62 4.88
C ALA A 29 5.10 56.64 5.83
N GLU A 30 4.38 56.06 6.79
CA GLU A 30 4.94 55.09 7.75
C GLU A 30 5.36 53.78 7.06
N ASN A 31 4.61 53.35 6.04
CA ASN A 31 4.91 52.15 5.26
C ASN A 31 6.10 52.31 4.30
N THR A 32 6.41 53.53 3.86
CA THR A 32 7.59 53.81 3.01
C THR A 32 8.86 53.83 3.84
N GLU A 33 8.84 54.39 5.06
CA GLU A 33 9.99 54.44 5.96
C GLU A 33 10.39 53.03 6.47
N HIS A 34 9.40 52.16 6.72
CA HIS A 34 9.66 50.77 7.13
C HIS A 34 10.27 49.91 6.00
N LYS A 35 9.93 50.22 4.74
CA LYS A 35 10.45 49.53 3.55
C LYS A 35 11.89 49.96 3.24
N GLU A 36 12.24 51.21 3.51
CA GLU A 36 13.60 51.75 3.37
C GLU A 36 14.55 51.23 4.46
N LYS A 37 14.09 51.16 5.72
CA LYS A 37 14.83 50.55 6.84
C LYS A 37 15.10 49.05 6.61
N ARG A 38 14.19 48.30 5.96
CA ARG A 38 14.41 46.90 5.57
C ARG A 38 15.41 46.75 4.42
N LYS A 39 15.39 47.64 3.42
CA LYS A 39 16.35 47.64 2.29
C LYS A 39 17.78 47.97 2.73
N ASN A 40 17.95 48.88 3.70
CA ASN A 40 19.26 49.22 4.26
C ASN A 40 19.80 48.16 5.23
N ARG A 41 18.94 47.37 5.88
CA ARG A 41 19.36 46.22 6.70
C ARG A 41 19.81 45.02 5.85
N ALA A 42 19.21 44.83 4.68
CA ALA A 42 19.61 43.79 3.70
C ALA A 42 20.92 44.12 2.95
N ARG A 43 21.32 45.40 2.87
CA ARG A 43 22.61 45.83 2.30
C ARG A 43 23.79 45.76 3.28
N LYS A 44 23.55 45.52 4.58
CA LYS A 44 24.58 45.49 5.62
C LYS A 44 25.00 44.08 6.06
N THR A 45 24.51 43.04 5.37
CA THR A 45 24.87 41.63 5.55
C THR A 45 25.34 41.04 4.23
N LEU A 46 26.39 41.62 3.65
CA LEU A 46 27.19 41.04 2.57
C LEU A 46 28.65 41.30 2.93
N ASN A 47 29.21 40.44 3.79
CA ASN A 47 30.65 40.27 3.88
C ASN A 47 30.97 38.92 3.23
N PRO A 48 31.84 38.88 2.20
CA PRO A 48 32.22 37.63 1.54
C PRO A 48 33.07 36.78 2.50
N SER A 49 32.74 35.49 2.56
CA SER A 49 33.54 34.48 3.26
C SER A 49 34.94 34.35 2.62
N PRO A 50 36.00 34.14 3.41
CA PRO A 50 37.35 33.98 2.88
C PRO A 50 37.50 32.65 2.11
N PRO A 51 38.34 32.60 1.05
CA PRO A 51 38.52 31.41 0.22
C PRO A 51 39.27 30.29 0.99
N PRO A 52 39.05 29.00 0.64
CA PRO A 52 39.73 27.88 1.28
C PRO A 52 41.24 27.88 1.00
N SER A 53 42.02 27.59 2.03
CA SER A 53 43.49 27.48 1.99
C SER A 53 43.97 26.34 1.08
N PRO A 54 45.14 26.48 0.43
CA PRO A 54 45.69 25.49 -0.49
C PRO A 54 46.21 24.24 0.25
N ASN A 55 46.07 23.09 -0.41
CA ASN A 55 46.59 21.79 0.05
C ASN A 55 48.11 21.84 0.30
N PRO A 56 48.64 21.16 1.33
CA PRO A 56 50.08 21.01 1.51
C PRO A 56 50.67 20.07 0.44
N PRO A 57 51.96 20.26 0.09
CA PRO A 57 52.57 19.60 -1.06
C PRO A 57 52.96 18.14 -0.78
N LEU A 58 52.98 17.35 -1.85
CA LEU A 58 53.65 16.05 -1.95
C LEU A 58 55.11 16.17 -1.45
N ALA A 59 55.45 15.42 -0.41
CA ALA A 59 56.82 15.15 -0.01
C ALA A 59 57.09 13.65 -0.15
N ALA A 60 58.18 13.35 -0.83
CA ALA A 60 58.66 12.03 -1.18
C ALA A 60 58.99 11.16 0.05
N ALA A 61 58.50 9.93 0.04
CA ALA A 61 59.12 8.75 0.64
C ALA A 61 59.18 7.74 -0.52
N GLY A 62 60.34 7.30 -0.99
CA GLY A 62 61.34 6.58 -0.23
C GLY A 62 61.23 5.12 -0.66
N ASP A 63 62.10 4.73 -1.60
CA ASP A 63 62.24 3.36 -2.12
C ASP A 63 62.29 2.32 -0.98
N GLY A 64 61.47 1.27 -1.11
CA GLY A 64 61.52 0.12 -0.21
C GLY A 64 60.41 -0.89 -0.48
N ASP A 65 60.81 -2.11 -0.86
CA ASP A 65 60.05 -3.36 -0.75
C ASP A 65 58.99 -3.73 -1.80
N HIS A 66 59.40 -3.75 -3.07
CA HIS A 66 58.74 -4.56 -4.11
C HIS A 66 59.08 -6.07 -4.08
N ARG A 67 59.51 -6.63 -2.94
CA ARG A 67 59.81 -8.07 -2.79
C ARG A 67 58.94 -8.84 -1.79
N ALA A 68 57.96 -8.20 -1.13
CA ALA A 68 57.14 -8.85 -0.10
C ALA A 68 55.69 -9.21 -0.54
N ALA A 69 55.20 -8.74 -1.68
CA ALA A 69 53.79 -8.93 -2.07
C ALA A 69 53.49 -10.17 -2.94
N MET A 70 54.52 -10.92 -3.36
CA MET A 70 54.35 -12.08 -4.27
C MET A 70 54.57 -13.45 -3.60
N ALA A 71 54.87 -13.48 -2.29
CA ALA A 71 55.13 -14.69 -1.51
C ALA A 71 53.93 -15.16 -0.65
N THR A 72 52.91 -14.33 -0.46
CA THR A 72 51.75 -14.65 0.40
C THR A 72 50.58 -15.29 -0.36
N LEU A 73 50.65 -15.32 -1.70
CA LEU A 73 49.61 -15.86 -2.58
C LEU A 73 49.80 -17.35 -2.90
N LEU A 74 50.95 -17.95 -2.56
CA LEU A 74 51.26 -19.37 -2.81
C LEU A 74 51.14 -20.27 -1.56
N ARG A 75 50.70 -19.74 -0.41
CA ARG A 75 50.51 -20.51 0.84
C ARG A 75 49.06 -20.87 1.18
N ARG A 76 48.09 -20.57 0.31
CA ARG A 76 46.66 -20.91 0.51
C ARG A 76 46.14 -22.05 -0.37
N ALA A 77 46.99 -22.63 -1.23
CA ALA A 77 46.60 -23.72 -2.13
C ALA A 77 46.80 -25.15 -1.54
N SER A 78 47.38 -25.27 -0.35
CA SER A 78 47.75 -26.56 0.28
C SER A 78 46.86 -26.99 1.45
N LEU A 79 45.81 -26.22 1.79
CA LEU A 79 44.88 -26.53 2.89
C LEU A 79 43.52 -27.11 2.43
N ARG A 80 43.28 -27.23 1.12
CA ARG A 80 42.06 -27.85 0.56
C ARG A 80 42.15 -29.36 0.32
N ARG A 81 43.22 -30.02 0.80
CA ARG A 81 43.43 -31.47 0.62
C ARG A 81 43.45 -32.28 1.93
N ALA A 82 43.11 -31.66 3.07
CA ALA A 82 43.18 -32.29 4.40
C ALA A 82 41.84 -32.43 5.15
N ILE A 83 40.69 -32.10 4.54
CA ILE A 83 39.37 -32.21 5.21
C ILE A 83 38.46 -33.29 4.57
N ALA A 84 38.94 -33.98 3.51
CA ALA A 84 38.17 -35.02 2.81
C ALA A 84 38.44 -36.46 3.30
N SER A 85 38.88 -36.69 4.55
CA SER A 85 39.19 -38.06 5.04
C SER A 85 38.77 -38.40 6.48
N ALA A 86 37.85 -37.65 7.10
CA ALA A 86 37.45 -37.89 8.50
C ALA A 86 35.92 -37.98 8.70
N ALA A 87 35.23 -38.76 7.86
CA ALA A 87 33.80 -39.04 8.05
C ALA A 87 33.44 -40.48 7.63
N SER A 88 34.02 -41.47 8.32
CA SER A 88 33.56 -42.87 8.25
C SER A 88 33.95 -43.65 9.52
N ALA A 89 33.36 -43.29 10.67
CA ALA A 89 33.34 -44.15 11.85
C ALA A 89 32.35 -43.58 12.89
N ALA A 90 31.22 -44.26 13.08
CA ALA A 90 30.50 -44.43 14.35
C ALA A 90 29.01 -44.69 14.09
N THR A 91 28.65 -45.97 14.10
CA THR A 91 27.29 -46.45 14.36
C THR A 91 27.20 -46.94 15.81
N ALA A 92 25.98 -46.84 16.36
CA ALA A 92 25.42 -47.53 17.54
C ALA A 92 25.43 -46.81 18.90
N SER A 93 24.27 -46.25 19.29
CA SER A 93 23.50 -46.65 20.49
C SER A 93 22.21 -45.81 20.65
N CYS A 94 21.05 -46.47 20.69
CA CYS A 94 19.73 -45.94 21.11
C CYS A 94 19.68 -45.75 22.66
N PRO A 95 18.71 -45.05 23.31
CA PRO A 95 17.26 -45.33 23.18
C PRO A 95 16.24 -44.15 23.26
N GLU A 96 15.12 -44.36 22.55
CA GLU A 96 13.69 -44.08 22.84
C GLU A 96 13.25 -43.16 24.00
N SER A 97 12.47 -42.11 23.66
CA SER A 97 11.15 -41.80 24.28
C SER A 97 10.40 -40.65 23.57
N TYR A 98 9.15 -40.95 23.19
CA TYR A 98 7.97 -40.07 23.05
C TYR A 98 7.70 -39.18 21.79
N ARG A 99 6.67 -39.63 21.05
CA ARG A 99 5.58 -38.92 20.34
C ARG A 99 5.84 -38.06 19.09
N GLN A 100 5.63 -38.72 17.95
CA GLN A 100 4.64 -38.47 16.88
C GLN A 100 3.96 -37.08 16.72
N VAL A 101 3.89 -36.70 15.43
CA VAL A 101 3.05 -35.71 14.72
C VAL A 101 3.62 -34.29 14.62
N ILE A 102 4.29 -33.99 13.50
CA ILE A 102 3.88 -33.03 12.44
C ILE A 102 4.90 -33.14 11.29
N CYS A 103 4.40 -33.43 10.09
CA CYS A 103 5.17 -33.59 8.86
C CYS A 103 5.56 -32.22 8.30
N GLY A 104 6.85 -31.93 8.24
CA GLY A 104 7.45 -30.91 7.39
C GLY A 104 8.42 -31.58 6.43
N SER A 105 8.25 -31.39 5.12
CA SER A 105 9.17 -31.90 4.10
C SER A 105 10.18 -30.82 3.72
N THR A 106 11.38 -30.96 4.27
CA THR A 106 12.59 -30.26 3.83
C THR A 106 13.25 -31.01 2.66
N PHE A 107 13.82 -30.21 1.76
CA PHE A 107 14.60 -30.61 0.59
C PHE A 107 15.82 -31.46 0.93
N HIS A 108 16.17 -32.39 0.04
CA HIS A 108 17.54 -32.86 -0.15
C HIS A 108 17.83 -33.12 -1.64
N CYS A 109 18.81 -32.39 -2.18
CA CYS A 109 19.51 -32.73 -3.40
C CYS A 109 20.51 -33.87 -3.13
N ARG A 110 20.67 -34.81 -4.07
CA ARG A 110 21.85 -35.66 -4.15
C ARG A 110 22.22 -36.03 -5.58
N ASP A 111 23.53 -36.06 -5.79
CA ASP A 111 24.30 -36.04 -7.03
C ASP A 111 24.23 -37.30 -7.91
N PHE A 112 24.61 -37.05 -9.17
CA PHE A 112 24.98 -38.00 -10.23
C PHE A 112 26.14 -38.92 -9.82
N ALA A 113 25.98 -40.25 -9.97
CA ALA A 113 27.09 -41.20 -10.12
C ALA A 113 26.69 -42.45 -10.92
N SER A 114 27.57 -42.83 -11.85
CA SER A 114 27.45 -43.84 -12.90
C SER A 114 27.58 -45.31 -12.45
N LYS A 115 26.81 -46.25 -13.05
CA LYS A 115 27.29 -47.44 -13.83
C LYS A 115 26.18 -48.47 -14.15
N ALA A 116 25.95 -48.64 -15.46
CA ALA A 116 25.63 -49.86 -16.24
C ALA A 116 24.89 -51.08 -15.61
N LYS A 117 23.72 -51.43 -16.18
CA LYS A 117 23.48 -52.73 -16.86
C LYS A 117 22.11 -52.84 -17.56
N LYS A 118 22.18 -53.25 -18.84
CA LYS A 118 21.31 -54.16 -19.63
C LYS A 118 19.79 -53.90 -19.80
N LYS A 119 19.45 -53.64 -21.08
CA LYS A 119 18.22 -53.94 -21.83
C LYS A 119 17.25 -54.94 -21.17
N SER A 120 16.01 -54.48 -20.97
CA SER A 120 14.79 -55.30 -21.06
C SER A 120 13.73 -54.51 -21.84
N LYS A 121 13.23 -55.12 -22.91
CA LYS A 121 12.13 -54.64 -23.75
C LYS A 121 10.88 -55.41 -23.31
N SER A 122 9.84 -54.69 -22.86
CA SER A 122 8.44 -55.15 -22.75
C SER A 122 7.59 -53.94 -22.33
N SER A 123 6.79 -53.38 -23.25
CA SER A 123 5.32 -53.50 -23.29
C SER A 123 4.65 -52.90 -22.03
N GLY A 124 3.91 -51.81 -22.08
CA GLY A 124 2.89 -51.43 -23.05
C GLY A 124 1.60 -51.23 -22.27
N THR A 125 1.21 -49.97 -22.06
CA THR A 125 -0.16 -49.53 -21.79
C THR A 125 -0.26 -48.05 -22.12
N ASP A 126 -0.09 -47.78 -23.41
CA ASP A 126 -0.69 -46.63 -24.06
C ASP A 126 -2.08 -47.12 -24.51
N SER A 127 -3.08 -46.94 -23.64
CA SER A 127 -4.45 -47.40 -23.87
C SER A 127 -5.42 -46.38 -23.33
N GLY A 128 -5.44 -45.23 -23.99
CA GLY A 128 -6.43 -44.17 -23.79
C GLY A 128 -6.68 -43.29 -25.02
N GLU A 129 -6.04 -43.57 -26.16
CA GLU A 129 -6.11 -42.69 -27.34
C GLU A 129 -7.25 -43.04 -28.32
N GLU A 130 -7.89 -44.20 -28.20
CA GLU A 130 -8.79 -44.72 -29.25
C GLU A 130 -10.24 -44.20 -29.21
N ASN A 131 -10.55 -43.16 -28.42
CA ASN A 131 -11.88 -42.51 -28.41
C ASN A 131 -11.85 -40.98 -28.22
N MET A 132 -10.76 -40.32 -28.64
CA MET A 132 -10.72 -38.85 -28.63
C MET A 132 -11.41 -38.28 -29.89
N SER A 133 -12.31 -37.31 -29.71
CA SER A 133 -12.96 -36.68 -30.85
C SER A 133 -11.92 -35.94 -31.70
N LYS A 134 -12.15 -35.81 -33.01
CA LYS A 134 -11.24 -35.05 -33.91
C LYS A 134 -10.98 -33.61 -33.42
N LYS A 135 -11.94 -33.03 -32.68
CA LYS A 135 -11.80 -31.70 -32.06
C LYS A 135 -10.80 -31.74 -30.89
N ASP A 136 -10.86 -32.77 -30.07
CA ASP A 136 -9.97 -32.90 -28.91
C ASP A 136 -8.53 -33.20 -29.35
N LEU A 137 -8.36 -34.04 -30.38
CA LEU A 137 -7.03 -34.29 -30.96
C LEU A 137 -6.41 -33.01 -31.54
N ALA A 138 -7.17 -32.23 -32.30
CA ALA A 138 -6.71 -30.95 -32.83
C ALA A 138 -6.38 -29.94 -31.72
N LEU A 139 -7.17 -29.93 -30.64
CA LEU A 139 -6.92 -29.10 -29.46
C LEU A 139 -5.63 -29.50 -28.73
N HIS A 140 -5.40 -30.79 -28.53
CA HIS A 140 -4.16 -31.29 -27.91
C HIS A 140 -2.93 -30.92 -28.74
N GLN A 141 -2.98 -31.10 -30.06
CA GLN A 141 -1.90 -30.67 -30.96
C GLN A 141 -1.64 -29.17 -30.88
N ALA A 142 -2.68 -28.34 -30.82
CA ALA A 142 -2.55 -26.90 -30.66
C ALA A 142 -1.92 -26.53 -29.31
N ILE A 143 -2.34 -27.18 -28.22
CA ILE A 143 -1.76 -26.99 -26.87
C ILE A 143 -0.27 -27.36 -26.87
N ASP A 144 0.11 -28.46 -27.50
CA ASP A 144 1.51 -28.91 -27.58
C ASP A 144 2.36 -27.94 -28.42
N GLN A 145 1.83 -27.42 -29.52
CA GLN A 145 2.49 -26.40 -30.34
C GLN A 145 2.71 -25.09 -29.55
N ILE A 146 1.69 -24.64 -28.81
CA ILE A 146 1.79 -23.44 -27.97
C ILE A 146 2.82 -23.67 -26.86
N THR A 147 2.79 -24.82 -26.20
CA THR A 147 3.72 -25.17 -25.11
C THR A 147 5.16 -25.25 -25.59
N THR A 148 5.39 -25.78 -26.80
CA THR A 148 6.71 -25.84 -27.42
C THR A 148 7.23 -24.46 -27.83
N SER A 149 6.35 -23.59 -28.33
CA SER A 149 6.72 -22.27 -28.84
C SER A 149 6.91 -21.22 -27.73
N PHE A 150 6.09 -21.28 -26.68
CA PHE A 150 6.01 -20.24 -25.64
C PHE A 150 6.38 -20.73 -24.23
N GLY A 151 6.68 -22.03 -24.07
CA GLY A 151 7.14 -22.63 -22.82
C GLY A 151 6.06 -23.31 -21.97
N LYS A 152 6.50 -24.12 -21.01
CA LYS A 152 5.62 -24.81 -20.04
C LYS A 152 4.96 -23.77 -19.14
N GLY A 153 3.65 -23.61 -19.27
CA GLY A 153 2.85 -22.62 -18.53
C GLY A 153 2.23 -21.52 -19.40
N ALA A 154 2.56 -21.46 -20.70
CA ALA A 154 1.94 -20.51 -21.64
C ALA A 154 0.43 -20.78 -21.83
N ILE A 155 0.04 -22.05 -21.77
CA ILE A 155 -1.37 -22.47 -21.78
C ILE A 155 -1.55 -23.62 -20.79
N MET A 156 -2.57 -23.50 -19.92
CA MET A 156 -2.89 -24.50 -18.91
C MET A 156 -4.40 -24.57 -18.71
N TRP A 157 -4.88 -25.74 -18.34
CA TRP A 157 -6.27 -25.94 -17.95
C TRP A 157 -6.52 -25.34 -16.56
N LEU A 158 -7.38 -24.33 -16.48
CA LEU A 158 -7.65 -23.60 -15.23
C LEU A 158 -8.00 -24.52 -14.04
N GLY A 159 -8.80 -25.57 -14.27
CA GLY A 159 -9.24 -26.50 -13.22
C GLY A 159 -8.34 -27.71 -12.96
N ARG A 160 -7.33 -27.95 -13.82
CA ARG A 160 -6.40 -29.10 -13.70
C ARG A 160 -5.01 -28.71 -13.22
N SER A 161 -4.70 -27.42 -13.17
CA SER A 161 -3.48 -26.92 -12.56
C SER A 161 -3.51 -27.17 -11.05
N GLU A 162 -2.63 -28.03 -10.54
CA GLU A 162 -2.45 -28.29 -9.10
C GLU A 162 -1.81 -27.10 -8.35
N GLY A 163 -1.35 -26.07 -9.07
CA GLY A 163 -0.73 -24.87 -8.50
C GLY A 163 -1.75 -23.81 -8.05
N HIS A 164 -1.79 -23.57 -6.73
CA HIS A 164 -2.44 -22.44 -6.05
C HIS A 164 -3.95 -22.26 -6.32
N ARG A 165 -4.78 -23.12 -5.72
CA ARG A 165 -6.22 -22.82 -5.53
C ARG A 165 -6.44 -21.62 -4.61
N GLU A 166 -5.50 -21.37 -3.70
CA GLU A 166 -5.51 -20.23 -2.80
C GLU A 166 -4.43 -19.24 -3.23
N VAL A 167 -4.82 -17.97 -3.38
CA VAL A 167 -3.88 -16.88 -3.70
C VAL A 167 -3.05 -16.62 -2.44
N PRO A 168 -1.71 -16.64 -2.53
CA PRO A 168 -0.89 -16.35 -1.35
C PRO A 168 -1.12 -14.90 -0.91
N VAL A 169 -1.18 -14.67 0.40
CA VAL A 169 -1.48 -13.36 0.97
C VAL A 169 -0.45 -12.92 2.00
N VAL A 170 -0.36 -11.60 2.20
CA VAL A 170 0.38 -10.95 3.28
C VAL A 170 -0.63 -10.25 4.19
N SER A 171 -0.57 -10.48 5.51
CA SER A 171 -1.47 -9.81 6.45
C SER A 171 -1.28 -8.30 6.41
N THR A 172 -2.36 -7.55 6.62
CA THR A 172 -2.30 -6.10 6.74
C THR A 172 -1.86 -5.60 8.11
N GLY A 173 -1.71 -6.51 9.09
CA GLY A 173 -1.49 -6.19 10.50
C GLY A 173 -2.77 -5.78 11.25
N SER A 174 -3.87 -5.54 10.53
CA SER A 174 -5.20 -5.33 11.09
C SER A 174 -6.05 -6.58 10.89
N PHE A 175 -6.52 -7.16 12.00
CA PHE A 175 -7.34 -8.37 11.94
C PHE A 175 -8.68 -8.08 11.26
N SER A 176 -9.28 -6.93 11.58
CA SER A 176 -10.56 -6.51 10.99
C SER A 176 -10.45 -6.26 9.47
N LEU A 177 -9.33 -5.71 9.01
CA LEU A 177 -9.09 -5.47 7.59
C LEU A 177 -8.83 -6.77 6.82
N ASP A 178 -8.06 -7.71 7.39
CA ASP A 178 -7.82 -9.02 6.78
C ASP A 178 -9.13 -9.80 6.59
N LEU A 179 -10.03 -9.74 7.57
CA LEU A 179 -11.39 -10.27 7.49
C LEU A 179 -12.23 -9.57 6.42
N ALA A 180 -12.18 -8.23 6.37
CA ALA A 180 -12.91 -7.45 5.38
C ALA A 180 -12.42 -7.74 3.95
N LEU A 181 -11.13 -8.01 3.76
CA LEU A 181 -10.54 -8.39 2.47
C LEU A 181 -11.02 -9.76 1.99
N GLY A 182 -11.53 -10.61 2.88
CA GLY A 182 -12.14 -11.92 2.58
C GLY A 182 -11.15 -13.03 2.26
N ILE A 183 -9.95 -12.69 1.78
CA ILE A 183 -8.84 -13.62 1.54
C ILE A 183 -7.82 -13.63 2.68
N GLY A 184 -8.05 -12.88 3.76
CA GLY A 184 -7.18 -12.85 4.94
C GLY A 184 -5.94 -11.96 4.82
N GLY A 185 -5.83 -11.13 3.77
CA GLY A 185 -4.72 -10.20 3.59
C GLY A 185 -4.62 -9.63 2.18
N LEU A 186 -3.49 -9.02 1.86
CA LEU A 186 -3.17 -8.48 0.54
C LEU A 186 -2.64 -9.59 -0.38
N PRO A 187 -3.14 -9.70 -1.63
CA PRO A 187 -2.73 -10.76 -2.54
C PRO A 187 -1.32 -10.55 -3.08
N LYS A 188 -0.47 -11.58 -2.96
CA LYS A 188 0.88 -11.64 -3.53
C LYS A 188 0.85 -11.59 -5.07
N GLY A 189 1.89 -11.01 -5.64
CA GLY A 189 2.05 -10.82 -7.09
C GLY A 189 1.11 -9.81 -7.72
N ARG A 190 0.52 -8.90 -6.93
CA ARG A 190 -0.49 -7.92 -7.38
C ARG A 190 -0.16 -6.51 -6.91
N VAL A 191 -0.76 -5.55 -7.59
CA VAL A 191 -0.74 -4.13 -7.22
C VAL A 191 -1.89 -3.82 -6.26
N VAL A 192 -1.58 -3.12 -5.18
CA VAL A 192 -2.52 -2.61 -4.17
C VAL A 192 -2.37 -1.09 -4.13
N GLU A 193 -3.50 -0.36 -4.07
CA GLU A 193 -3.50 1.09 -3.86
C GLU A 193 -4.15 1.42 -2.52
N VAL A 194 -3.45 2.20 -1.70
CA VAL A 194 -3.94 2.76 -0.44
C VAL A 194 -4.02 4.27 -0.60
N TYR A 195 -5.22 4.82 -0.56
CA TYR A 195 -5.43 6.25 -0.75
C TYR A 195 -6.37 6.83 0.30
N GLY A 196 -6.20 8.10 0.61
CA GLY A 196 -6.91 8.73 1.72
C GLY A 196 -6.46 10.17 1.96
N PRO A 197 -7.16 10.93 2.82
CA PRO A 197 -6.73 12.25 3.25
C PRO A 197 -5.36 12.23 3.93
N GLU A 198 -4.78 13.38 4.18
CA GLU A 198 -3.57 13.51 5.01
C GLU A 198 -3.84 13.02 6.44
N ALA A 199 -2.78 12.54 7.11
CA ALA A 199 -2.85 12.02 8.48
C ALA A 199 -3.95 10.95 8.74
N SER A 200 -4.34 10.21 7.70
CA SER A 200 -5.33 9.11 7.78
C SER A 200 -4.73 7.76 8.19
N GLY A 201 -3.40 7.64 8.24
CA GLY A 201 -2.70 6.40 8.60
C GLY A 201 -2.26 5.54 7.41
N LYS A 202 -2.16 6.10 6.19
CA LYS A 202 -1.69 5.40 4.98
C LYS A 202 -0.32 4.75 5.17
N THR A 203 0.67 5.55 5.54
CA THR A 203 2.05 5.10 5.78
C THR A 203 2.11 4.13 6.95
N THR A 204 1.36 4.38 8.03
CA THR A 204 1.25 3.46 9.18
C THR A 204 0.74 2.09 8.75
N LEU A 205 -0.33 2.02 7.93
CA LEU A 205 -0.86 0.76 7.41
C LEU A 205 0.18 0.05 6.53
N ALA A 206 0.91 0.77 5.69
CA ALA A 206 1.94 0.18 4.85
C ALA A 206 3.13 -0.36 5.66
N LEU A 207 3.53 0.32 6.74
CA LEU A 207 4.56 -0.16 7.67
C LEU A 207 4.10 -1.43 8.40
N HIS A 208 2.82 -1.55 8.76
CA HIS A 208 2.29 -2.80 9.31
C HIS A 208 2.35 -3.96 8.31
N VAL A 209 2.03 -3.72 7.04
CA VAL A 209 2.16 -4.74 5.98
C VAL A 209 3.62 -5.20 5.86
N ILE A 210 4.58 -4.27 5.92
CA ILE A 210 6.01 -4.58 5.92
C ILE A 210 6.39 -5.42 7.16
N ALA A 211 5.96 -4.99 8.35
CA ALA A 211 6.26 -5.71 9.60
C ALA A 211 5.72 -7.14 9.57
N GLU A 212 4.49 -7.34 9.08
CA GLU A 212 3.91 -8.68 8.94
C GLU A 212 4.61 -9.51 7.86
N ALA A 213 5.06 -8.90 6.76
CA ALA A 213 5.83 -9.59 5.74
C ALA A 213 7.20 -10.07 6.26
N GLN A 214 7.90 -9.24 7.05
CA GLN A 214 9.19 -9.58 7.65
C GLN A 214 9.07 -10.70 8.69
N LYS A 215 7.95 -10.75 9.44
CA LYS A 215 7.67 -11.81 10.43
C LYS A 215 7.41 -13.18 9.83
N LEU A 216 7.09 -13.28 8.53
CA LEU A 216 6.91 -14.57 7.87
C LEU A 216 8.19 -15.40 8.02
N SER A 217 8.03 -16.72 8.21
CA SER A 217 9.06 -17.66 8.68
C SER A 217 10.35 -17.74 7.85
N GLY A 218 10.44 -17.04 6.72
CA GLY A 218 11.62 -16.93 5.86
C GLY A 218 12.38 -15.59 5.98
N GLY A 219 11.93 -14.63 6.79
CA GLY A 219 12.57 -13.30 6.89
C GLY A 219 12.45 -12.52 5.57
N GLY A 220 11.22 -12.26 5.14
CA GLY A 220 10.95 -11.68 3.82
C GLY A 220 11.58 -10.31 3.62
N TYR A 221 12.29 -10.12 2.50
CA TYR A 221 12.87 -8.83 2.17
C TYR A 221 11.78 -7.85 1.76
N CYS A 222 11.82 -6.66 2.35
CA CYS A 222 10.89 -5.59 2.04
C CYS A 222 11.66 -4.36 1.54
N ALA A 223 11.01 -3.59 0.67
CA ALA A 223 11.54 -2.33 0.20
C ALA A 223 10.53 -1.19 0.37
N PHE A 224 11.04 -0.03 0.76
CA PHE A 224 10.30 1.20 0.91
C PHE A 224 10.91 2.27 0.00
N VAL A 225 10.13 2.75 -0.95
CA VAL A 225 10.48 3.85 -1.85
C VAL A 225 9.83 5.11 -1.32
N ASP A 226 10.61 5.91 -0.62
CA ASP A 226 10.21 7.16 0.02
C ASP A 226 10.43 8.33 -0.96
N ALA A 227 9.41 8.61 -1.77
CA ALA A 227 9.35 9.77 -2.65
C ALA A 227 8.87 11.03 -1.92
N GLU A 228 8.21 10.91 -0.75
CA GLU A 228 7.83 12.06 0.08
C GLU A 228 8.96 12.56 1.00
N HIS A 229 10.04 11.80 1.14
CA HIS A 229 11.15 12.08 2.05
C HIS A 229 10.70 12.30 3.51
N ALA A 230 9.68 11.55 3.94
CA ALA A 230 8.96 11.77 5.18
C ALA A 230 8.93 10.54 6.11
N LEU A 231 9.63 9.46 5.75
CA LEU A 231 9.66 8.25 6.58
C LEU A 231 10.48 8.49 7.86
N ASP A 232 9.85 8.23 9.01
CA ASP A 232 10.51 8.23 10.32
C ASP A 232 10.93 6.78 10.71
N PRO A 233 12.24 6.48 10.80
CA PRO A 233 12.72 5.16 11.21
C PRO A 233 12.27 4.77 12.63
N THR A 234 12.16 5.73 13.55
CA THR A 234 11.80 5.45 14.94
C THR A 234 10.35 4.99 15.06
N LEU A 235 9.46 5.56 14.26
CA LEU A 235 8.07 5.11 14.14
C LEU A 235 7.98 3.73 13.49
N ALA A 236 8.81 3.45 12.49
CA ALA A 236 8.84 2.12 11.85
C ALA A 236 9.25 1.04 12.86
N GLU A 237 10.30 1.29 13.65
CA GLU A 237 10.75 0.36 14.71
C GLU A 237 9.67 0.15 15.77
N SER A 238 8.98 1.21 16.18
CA SER A 238 7.95 1.12 17.21
C SER A 238 6.71 0.34 16.77
N ILE A 239 6.42 0.32 15.46
CA ILE A 239 5.39 -0.53 14.82
C ILE A 239 5.86 -2.01 14.75
N GLY A 240 7.16 -2.26 14.87
CA GLY A 240 7.77 -3.59 14.79
C GLY A 240 8.33 -3.94 13.42
N VAL A 241 8.68 -2.94 12.61
CA VAL A 241 9.46 -3.12 11.38
C VAL A 241 10.92 -3.34 11.74
N ASP A 242 11.55 -4.34 11.14
CA ASP A 242 12.99 -4.54 11.22
C ASP A 242 13.67 -3.57 10.24
N THR A 243 14.10 -2.42 10.76
CA THR A 243 14.79 -1.37 10.00
C THR A 243 16.15 -1.81 9.47
N SER A 244 16.79 -2.79 10.10
CA SER A 244 18.08 -3.32 9.64
C SER A 244 17.97 -4.13 8.34
N ASN A 245 16.81 -4.76 8.14
CA ASN A 245 16.49 -5.58 6.97
C ASN A 245 15.43 -4.94 6.05
N LEU A 246 15.26 -3.61 6.13
CA LEU A 246 14.39 -2.84 5.25
C LEU A 246 15.21 -2.08 4.21
N LEU A 247 14.96 -2.34 2.92
CA LEU A 247 15.59 -1.59 1.84
C LEU A 247 14.90 -0.23 1.69
N LEU A 248 15.58 0.86 2.05
CA LEU A 248 15.08 2.22 1.84
C LEU A 248 15.67 2.82 0.57
N SER A 249 14.82 3.43 -0.27
CA SER A 249 15.25 4.21 -1.42
C SER A 249 14.57 5.57 -1.42
N GLN A 250 15.35 6.61 -1.62
CA GLN A 250 14.89 7.99 -1.79
C GLN A 250 15.25 8.45 -3.21
N PRO A 251 14.35 8.24 -4.20
CA PRO A 251 14.63 8.52 -5.60
C PRO A 251 14.47 10.01 -5.91
N ASP A 252 15.30 10.51 -6.83
CA ASP A 252 15.22 11.92 -7.27
C ASP A 252 14.12 12.15 -8.31
N SER A 253 13.66 11.09 -9.00
CA SER A 253 12.67 11.19 -10.08
C SER A 253 11.74 9.98 -10.16
N ALA A 254 10.56 10.18 -10.75
CA ALA A 254 9.57 9.12 -10.93
C ALA A 254 10.08 7.94 -11.79
N GLU A 255 10.82 8.22 -12.86
CA GLU A 255 11.42 7.20 -13.72
C GLU A 255 12.42 6.33 -12.96
N GLN A 256 13.25 6.96 -12.12
CA GLN A 256 14.22 6.26 -11.28
C GLN A 256 13.52 5.39 -10.24
N ALA A 257 12.52 5.95 -9.54
CA ALA A 257 11.71 5.22 -8.57
C ALA A 257 11.09 3.96 -9.18
N LEU A 258 10.40 4.11 -10.32
CA LEU A 258 9.72 3.00 -10.98
C LEU A 258 10.69 1.99 -11.61
N SER A 259 11.86 2.44 -12.10
CA SER A 259 12.92 1.55 -12.58
C SER A 259 13.55 0.72 -11.46
N LEU A 260 13.71 1.31 -10.27
CA LEU A 260 14.19 0.62 -9.08
C LEU A 260 13.18 -0.45 -8.65
N VAL A 261 11.90 -0.08 -8.55
CA VAL A 261 10.80 -1.01 -8.23
C VAL A 261 10.77 -2.18 -9.22
N ASP A 262 10.87 -1.91 -10.52
CA ASP A 262 10.91 -2.92 -11.57
C ASP A 262 12.11 -3.88 -11.45
N THR A 263 13.27 -3.36 -11.06
CA THR A 263 14.47 -4.16 -10.82
C THR A 263 14.34 -5.05 -9.58
N LEU A 264 13.80 -4.51 -8.48
CA LEU A 264 13.53 -5.26 -7.26
C LEU A 264 12.53 -6.40 -7.50
N ILE A 265 11.43 -6.12 -8.21
CA ILE A 265 10.41 -7.13 -8.52
C ILE A 265 10.99 -8.21 -9.43
N ARG A 266 11.76 -7.84 -10.46
CA ARG A 266 12.41 -8.83 -11.35
C ARG A 266 13.42 -9.72 -10.64
N SER A 267 14.04 -9.26 -9.55
CA SER A 267 14.95 -10.08 -8.76
C SER A 267 14.25 -11.28 -8.11
N GLY A 268 12.91 -11.24 -7.94
CA GLY A 268 12.11 -12.28 -7.30
C GLY A 268 12.42 -12.48 -5.81
N SER A 269 13.25 -11.64 -5.21
CA SER A 269 13.75 -11.81 -3.84
C SER A 269 13.00 -10.94 -2.82
N VAL A 270 12.16 -10.02 -3.27
CA VAL A 270 11.43 -9.05 -2.42
C VAL A 270 9.97 -9.46 -2.31
N ASP A 271 9.44 -9.56 -1.10
CA ASP A 271 8.06 -9.94 -0.83
C ASP A 271 7.09 -8.75 -0.92
N VAL A 272 7.50 -7.59 -0.39
CA VAL A 272 6.68 -6.37 -0.36
C VAL A 272 7.50 -5.16 -0.78
N VAL A 273 6.94 -4.38 -1.69
CA VAL A 273 7.48 -3.07 -2.10
C VAL A 273 6.41 -2.02 -1.85
N VAL A 274 6.74 -0.99 -1.07
CA VAL A 274 5.88 0.17 -0.81
C VAL A 274 6.43 1.38 -1.56
N VAL A 275 5.56 2.14 -2.22
CA VAL A 275 5.89 3.42 -2.87
C VAL A 275 5.08 4.53 -2.21
N ASP A 276 5.75 5.40 -1.45
CA ASP A 276 5.18 6.51 -0.69
C ASP A 276 5.69 7.87 -1.22
N SER A 277 4.96 8.62 -2.04
CA SER A 277 3.63 8.34 -2.59
C SER A 277 3.59 8.62 -4.09
N VAL A 278 2.54 8.15 -4.77
CA VAL A 278 2.32 8.41 -6.21
C VAL A 278 2.23 9.90 -6.50
N ALA A 279 1.71 10.70 -5.57
CA ALA A 279 1.61 12.15 -5.78
C ALA A 279 2.99 12.82 -5.85
N ALA A 280 3.99 12.28 -5.17
CA ALA A 280 5.37 12.76 -5.16
C ALA A 280 6.24 12.19 -6.30
N LEU A 281 5.71 11.27 -7.11
CA LEU A 281 6.42 10.78 -8.30
C LEU A 281 6.40 11.84 -9.41
N VAL A 282 7.32 12.79 -9.33
CA VAL A 282 7.50 13.84 -10.34
C VAL A 282 8.43 13.33 -11.46
N PRO A 283 8.00 13.39 -12.74
CA PRO A 283 8.84 12.99 -13.85
C PRO A 283 10.08 13.90 -14.02
N LYS A 284 11.18 13.36 -14.55
CA LYS A 284 12.42 14.13 -14.80
C LYS A 284 12.19 15.40 -15.62
N THR A 285 11.39 15.31 -16.68
CA THR A 285 11.09 16.47 -17.54
C THR A 285 10.38 17.60 -16.79
N GLU A 286 9.60 17.28 -15.76
CA GLU A 286 8.93 18.27 -14.92
C GLU A 286 9.88 18.84 -13.84
N LEU A 287 10.83 18.03 -13.35
CA LEU A 287 11.87 18.47 -12.42
C LEU A 287 12.91 19.39 -13.07
N ASP A 288 13.28 19.13 -14.32
CA ASP A 288 14.23 19.93 -15.09
C ASP A 288 13.59 21.20 -15.71
N GLY A 289 12.25 21.28 -15.70
CA GLY A 289 11.47 22.40 -16.22
C GLY A 289 11.39 23.59 -15.27
N GLU A 290 10.91 24.73 -15.76
CA GLU A 290 10.69 25.91 -14.91
C GLU A 290 9.34 25.83 -14.17
N MET A 291 9.27 26.42 -12.98
CA MET A 291 8.01 26.49 -12.23
C MET A 291 6.95 27.27 -13.02
N GLY A 292 5.90 26.58 -13.46
CA GLY A 292 4.83 27.15 -14.28
C GLY A 292 4.73 26.54 -15.68
N ASP A 293 5.69 25.72 -16.07
CA ASP A 293 5.63 24.99 -17.34
C ASP A 293 4.46 24.00 -17.36
N ALA A 294 3.72 24.00 -18.46
CA ALA A 294 2.54 23.19 -18.63
C ALA A 294 2.90 21.76 -19.06
N HIS A 295 3.17 20.88 -18.09
CA HIS A 295 3.39 19.45 -18.35
C HIS A 295 2.07 18.67 -18.27
N VAL A 296 1.30 18.70 -19.37
CA VAL A 296 -0.02 18.04 -19.40
C VAL A 296 0.13 16.51 -19.36
N ALA A 297 -0.40 15.89 -18.30
CA ALA A 297 -0.58 14.45 -18.14
C ALA A 297 0.69 13.58 -18.22
N LEU A 298 1.87 14.15 -17.96
CA LEU A 298 3.15 13.44 -18.07
C LEU A 298 3.23 12.30 -17.05
N GLN A 299 2.91 12.57 -15.78
CA GLN A 299 2.85 11.57 -14.72
C GLN A 299 1.89 10.41 -15.04
N ALA A 300 0.69 10.71 -15.58
CA ALA A 300 -0.29 9.69 -15.93
C ALA A 300 0.17 8.75 -17.05
N ARG A 301 0.90 9.28 -18.04
CA ARG A 301 1.49 8.51 -19.14
C ARG A 301 2.61 7.61 -18.62
N LEU A 302 3.50 8.15 -17.78
CA LEU A 302 4.58 7.39 -17.15
C LEU A 302 4.03 6.21 -16.32
N MET A 303 3.04 6.47 -15.46
CA MET A 303 2.40 5.43 -14.65
C MET A 303 1.76 4.33 -15.51
N SER A 304 1.10 4.69 -16.60
CA SER A 304 0.51 3.73 -17.53
C SER A 304 1.55 2.82 -18.17
N GLN A 305 2.71 3.38 -18.54
CA GLN A 305 3.82 2.62 -19.11
C GLN A 305 4.47 1.70 -18.06
N ALA A 306 4.72 2.23 -16.86
CA ALA A 306 5.36 1.48 -15.78
C ALA A 306 4.49 0.30 -15.32
N LEU A 307 3.21 0.52 -15.01
CA LEU A 307 2.30 -0.53 -14.55
C LEU A 307 2.13 -1.65 -15.59
N ARG A 308 2.15 -1.32 -16.90
CA ARG A 308 2.11 -2.31 -17.97
C ARG A 308 3.33 -3.24 -17.95
N LYS A 309 4.52 -2.70 -17.69
CA LYS A 309 5.75 -3.49 -17.54
C LYS A 309 5.76 -4.31 -16.24
N LEU A 310 5.39 -3.68 -15.13
CA LEU A 310 5.43 -4.26 -13.79
C LEU A 310 4.45 -5.43 -13.61
N SER A 311 3.27 -5.37 -14.23
CA SER A 311 2.19 -6.35 -14.00
C SER A 311 2.62 -7.79 -14.28
N HIS A 312 3.40 -8.02 -15.34
CA HIS A 312 3.90 -9.35 -15.65
C HIS A 312 4.96 -9.79 -14.64
N SER A 313 5.96 -8.95 -14.38
CA SER A 313 7.03 -9.22 -13.40
C SER A 313 6.48 -9.51 -12.00
N LEU A 314 5.41 -8.81 -11.58
CA LEU A 314 4.74 -9.03 -10.29
C LEU A 314 4.13 -10.42 -10.18
N SER A 315 3.43 -10.88 -11.23
CA SER A 315 2.83 -12.22 -11.23
C SER A 315 3.85 -13.35 -11.12
N LEU A 316 5.07 -13.16 -11.65
CA LEU A 316 6.14 -14.15 -11.59
C LEU A 316 6.87 -14.15 -10.25
N SER A 317 7.17 -12.96 -9.73
CA SER A 317 7.92 -12.77 -8.48
C SER A 317 7.09 -12.99 -7.21
N GLN A 318 5.75 -12.96 -7.32
CA GLN A 318 4.84 -13.00 -6.18
C GLN A 318 5.02 -11.83 -5.19
N THR A 319 5.67 -10.73 -5.60
CA THR A 319 5.82 -9.51 -4.79
C THR A 319 4.49 -8.75 -4.68
N VAL A 320 4.16 -8.22 -3.49
CA VAL A 320 3.07 -7.26 -3.29
C VAL A 320 3.62 -5.86 -3.55
N LEU A 321 3.03 -5.13 -4.50
CA LEU A 321 3.37 -3.73 -4.75
C LEU A 321 2.29 -2.82 -4.21
N VAL A 322 2.60 -2.07 -3.16
CA VAL A 322 1.69 -1.13 -2.50
C VAL A 322 2.02 0.29 -2.94
N PHE A 323 1.07 0.95 -3.58
CA PHE A 323 1.15 2.39 -3.86
C PHE A 323 0.34 3.16 -2.83
N ILE A 324 0.99 4.09 -2.15
CA ILE A 324 0.31 5.10 -1.34
C ILE A 324 -0.05 6.28 -2.24
N ASN A 325 -1.28 6.78 -2.09
CA ASN A 325 -1.77 7.89 -2.89
C ASN A 325 -2.54 8.89 -2.04
N GLN A 326 -2.61 10.12 -2.53
CA GLN A 326 -3.33 11.21 -1.89
C GLN A 326 -4.64 11.47 -2.63
N ILE A 327 -5.62 12.01 -1.91
CA ILE A 327 -6.86 12.51 -2.51
C ILE A 327 -6.64 13.96 -2.97
N ARG A 328 -7.22 14.29 -4.13
CA ARG A 328 -7.34 15.64 -4.68
C ARG A 328 -8.80 15.90 -5.05
N SER A 329 -9.21 17.16 -5.01
CA SER A 329 -10.52 17.57 -5.50
C SER A 329 -10.42 17.93 -6.97
N LYS A 330 -11.28 17.36 -7.83
CA LYS A 330 -11.37 17.82 -9.21
C LYS A 330 -12.14 19.14 -9.24
N VAL A 331 -11.49 20.23 -9.64
CA VAL A 331 -12.16 21.51 -9.90
C VAL A 331 -13.05 21.29 -11.12
N GLN A 332 -14.37 21.29 -10.92
CA GLN A 332 -15.32 21.23 -12.02
C GLN A 332 -15.39 22.63 -12.65
N THR A 333 -14.76 22.79 -13.82
CA THR A 333 -14.65 24.08 -14.52
C THR A 333 -15.94 24.49 -15.25
N PHE A 334 -16.94 23.61 -15.42
CA PHE A 334 -18.19 23.93 -16.10
C PHE A 334 -19.39 23.19 -15.50
N GLY A 335 -20.40 23.95 -15.06
CA GLY A 335 -21.78 23.49 -14.83
C GLY A 335 -22.06 22.85 -13.47
N GLY A 336 -22.87 23.51 -12.64
CA GLY A 336 -23.30 23.04 -11.33
C GLY A 336 -24.15 21.76 -11.38
N GLY A 337 -23.47 20.61 -11.35
CA GLY A 337 -24.10 19.33 -11.05
C GLY A 337 -24.16 19.11 -9.54
N PHE A 338 -25.34 18.73 -9.06
CA PHE A 338 -25.59 18.28 -7.69
C PHE A 338 -24.59 17.18 -7.30
N GLY A 339 -23.80 17.43 -6.26
CA GLY A 339 -22.74 16.53 -5.80
C GLY A 339 -21.47 17.30 -5.51
N GLY A 340 -20.98 17.21 -4.26
CA GLY A 340 -19.74 17.87 -3.85
C GLY A 340 -18.53 17.53 -4.74
N PRO A 341 -17.40 18.22 -4.56
CA PRO A 341 -16.21 18.03 -5.38
C PRO A 341 -15.81 16.56 -5.45
N GLN A 342 -15.74 16.04 -6.68
CA GLN A 342 -15.40 14.63 -6.89
C GLN A 342 -13.96 14.38 -6.45
N GLU A 343 -13.81 13.45 -5.51
CA GLU A 343 -12.50 13.00 -5.06
C GLU A 343 -11.81 12.17 -6.15
N VAL A 344 -10.60 12.60 -6.52
CA VAL A 344 -9.75 11.94 -7.50
C VAL A 344 -8.39 11.62 -6.89
N THR A 345 -7.72 10.62 -7.44
CA THR A 345 -6.38 10.19 -7.02
C THR A 345 -5.34 10.65 -8.03
N SER A 346 -4.12 10.95 -7.57
CA SER A 346 -3.00 11.35 -8.44
C SER A 346 -2.50 10.19 -9.32
N GLY A 347 -1.71 10.49 -10.36
CA GLY A 347 -1.12 9.46 -11.25
C GLY A 347 -2.05 8.94 -12.36
N GLY A 348 -3.20 9.57 -12.59
CA GLY A 348 -4.14 9.21 -13.66
C GLY A 348 -4.99 7.96 -13.37
N ASN A 349 -5.59 7.38 -14.41
CA ASN A 349 -6.53 6.26 -14.24
C ASN A 349 -5.89 4.87 -14.28
N ALA A 350 -4.64 4.74 -14.74
CA ALA A 350 -3.99 3.43 -14.92
C ALA A 350 -3.94 2.63 -13.62
N LEU A 351 -3.53 3.26 -12.52
CA LEU A 351 -3.45 2.61 -11.21
C LEU A 351 -4.80 2.01 -10.77
N LYS A 352 -5.91 2.71 -11.05
CA LYS A 352 -7.26 2.24 -10.74
C LYS A 352 -7.61 0.93 -11.45
N PHE A 353 -7.13 0.71 -12.67
CA PHE A 353 -7.39 -0.50 -13.44
C PHE A 353 -6.46 -1.66 -13.06
N TYR A 354 -5.17 -1.37 -12.91
CA TYR A 354 -4.14 -2.34 -12.57
C TYR A 354 -4.24 -2.84 -11.13
N ALA A 355 -4.61 -1.97 -10.17
CA ALA A 355 -4.81 -2.36 -8.79
C ALA A 355 -5.83 -3.50 -8.65
N SER A 356 -5.44 -4.56 -7.94
CA SER A 356 -6.31 -5.67 -7.60
C SER A 356 -7.13 -5.36 -6.35
N VAL A 357 -6.55 -4.62 -5.42
CA VAL A 357 -7.21 -4.11 -4.22
C VAL A 357 -7.02 -2.59 -4.15
N ARG A 358 -8.09 -1.86 -3.85
CA ARG A 358 -8.04 -0.41 -3.57
C ARG A 358 -8.66 -0.14 -2.22
N LEU A 359 -7.89 0.47 -1.33
CA LEU A 359 -8.28 0.80 0.04
C LEU A 359 -8.42 2.31 0.18
N ASN A 360 -9.62 2.75 0.57
CA ASN A 360 -9.88 4.15 0.94
C ASN A 360 -9.82 4.26 2.47
N ILE A 361 -8.77 4.87 3.00
CA ILE A 361 -8.55 5.05 4.42
C ILE A 361 -8.93 6.47 4.85
N ARG A 362 -9.72 6.57 5.92
CA ARG A 362 -10.16 7.85 6.49
C ARG A 362 -10.13 7.82 8.00
N ARG A 363 -9.76 8.95 8.60
CA ARG A 363 -9.91 9.16 10.04
C ARG A 363 -11.35 9.57 10.33
N ILE A 364 -12.03 8.82 11.21
CA ILE A 364 -13.40 9.13 11.66
C ILE A 364 -13.37 10.00 12.91
N GLY A 365 -12.44 9.72 13.84
CA GLY A 365 -12.42 10.35 15.15
C GLY A 365 -11.06 10.26 15.82
N MET A 366 -11.00 10.81 17.04
CA MET A 366 -9.82 10.76 17.89
C MET A 366 -10.10 9.86 19.09
N VAL A 367 -9.13 9.02 19.43
CA VAL A 367 -9.19 8.19 20.64
C VAL A 367 -8.59 8.99 21.79
N LYS A 368 -9.36 9.20 22.86
CA LYS A 368 -8.95 9.98 24.03
C LYS A 368 -8.93 9.12 25.29
N LYS A 369 -8.01 9.41 26.20
CA LYS A 369 -7.95 8.83 27.54
C LYS A 369 -7.92 9.97 28.56
N GLY A 370 -9.08 10.30 29.12
CA GLY A 370 -9.25 11.53 29.88
C GLY A 370 -9.19 12.75 28.94
N GLU A 371 -8.25 13.65 29.19
CA GLU A 371 -8.03 14.86 28.37
C GLU A 371 -7.01 14.66 27.24
N GLU A 372 -6.16 13.63 27.32
CA GLU A 372 -5.10 13.37 26.34
C GLU A 372 -5.63 12.61 25.12
N ILE A 373 -5.16 13.02 23.93
CA ILE A 373 -5.43 12.32 22.67
C ILE A 373 -4.35 11.25 22.49
N ILE A 374 -4.74 9.98 22.60
CA ILE A 374 -3.83 8.83 22.53
C ILE A 374 -3.72 8.24 21.13
N GLY A 375 -4.67 8.57 20.24
CA GLY A 375 -4.71 7.98 18.91
C GLY A 375 -5.83 8.49 18.02
N SER A 376 -5.98 7.83 16.88
CA SER A 376 -7.00 8.12 15.86
C SER A 376 -7.84 6.89 15.58
N GLN A 377 -9.15 7.07 15.46
CA GLN A 377 -10.05 6.02 14.97
C GLN A 377 -10.16 6.12 13.46
N VAL A 378 -9.92 5.01 12.78
CA VAL A 378 -9.77 4.94 11.33
C VAL A 378 -10.75 3.93 10.74
N THR A 379 -11.30 4.28 9.57
CA THR A 379 -12.06 3.37 8.72
C THR A 379 -11.34 3.14 7.41
N VAL A 380 -11.34 1.90 6.96
CA VAL A 380 -10.82 1.48 5.67
C VAL A 380 -11.97 0.87 4.88
N LYS A 381 -12.36 1.52 3.78
CA LYS A 381 -13.34 1.00 2.83
C LYS A 381 -12.62 0.33 1.67
N ILE A 382 -12.97 -0.92 1.39
CA ILE A 382 -12.43 -1.66 0.26
C ILE A 382 -13.22 -1.25 -0.99
N VAL A 383 -12.71 -0.29 -1.75
CA VAL A 383 -13.40 0.27 -2.92
C VAL A 383 -13.31 -0.66 -4.12
N LYS A 384 -12.24 -1.46 -4.20
CA LYS A 384 -12.05 -2.46 -5.24
C LYS A 384 -11.42 -3.70 -4.65
N ASN A 385 -11.92 -4.87 -5.02
CA ASN A 385 -11.34 -6.16 -4.68
C ASN A 385 -11.59 -7.13 -5.85
N LYS A 386 -10.53 -7.69 -6.44
CA LYS A 386 -10.60 -8.67 -7.53
C LYS A 386 -10.63 -10.13 -7.04
N HIS A 387 -10.41 -10.36 -5.74
CA HIS A 387 -10.25 -11.70 -5.16
C HIS A 387 -11.37 -12.10 -4.20
N ALA A 388 -12.13 -11.13 -3.71
CA ALA A 388 -13.28 -11.31 -2.84
C ALA A 388 -14.30 -10.17 -3.04
N PRO A 389 -15.51 -10.27 -2.47
CA PRO A 389 -16.53 -9.23 -2.60
C PRO A 389 -16.02 -7.85 -2.15
N PRO A 390 -16.14 -6.80 -2.99
CA PRO A 390 -15.75 -5.44 -2.63
C PRO A 390 -16.75 -4.77 -1.66
N PHE A 391 -16.47 -3.52 -1.29
CA PHE A 391 -17.31 -2.61 -0.51
C PHE A 391 -17.48 -2.93 0.98
N ARG A 392 -16.80 -3.96 1.48
CA ARG A 392 -16.65 -4.17 2.92
C ARG A 392 -15.84 -3.04 3.55
N THR A 393 -16.15 -2.75 4.81
CA THR A 393 -15.48 -1.74 5.64
C THR A 393 -14.85 -2.41 6.84
N ALA A 394 -13.67 -1.93 7.24
CA ALA A 394 -13.01 -2.30 8.48
C ALA A 394 -12.78 -1.03 9.29
N GLN A 395 -12.93 -1.13 10.62
CA GLN A 395 -12.69 -0.03 11.53
C GLN A 395 -11.72 -0.49 12.61
N PHE A 396 -10.70 0.33 12.88
CA PHE A 396 -9.70 0.05 13.90
C PHE A 396 -9.11 1.33 14.46
N GLU A 397 -8.45 1.20 15.60
CA GLU A 397 -7.80 2.30 16.31
C GLU A 397 -6.29 2.29 16.01
N LEU A 398 -5.75 3.46 15.70
CA LEU A 398 -4.31 3.74 15.59
C LEU A 398 -3.84 4.46 16.85
N GLU A 399 -2.98 3.82 17.63
CA GLU A 399 -2.28 4.45 18.77
C GLU A 399 -1.01 5.14 18.26
N PHE A 400 -0.81 6.40 18.65
CA PHE A 400 0.40 7.13 18.27
C PHE A 400 1.64 6.47 18.86
N GLY A 401 2.67 6.26 18.02
CA GLY A 401 3.92 5.61 18.41
C GLY A 401 3.84 4.09 18.56
N LYS A 402 2.68 3.44 18.38
CA LYS A 402 2.56 1.96 18.40
C LYS A 402 1.90 1.38 17.16
N GLY A 403 1.09 2.17 16.46
CA GLY A 403 0.37 1.74 15.26
C GLY A 403 -1.00 1.12 15.57
N ILE A 404 -1.40 0.13 14.77
CA ILE A 404 -2.70 -0.55 14.82
C ILE A 404 -2.81 -1.36 16.12
N CYS A 405 -3.86 -1.10 16.90
CA CYS A 405 -4.11 -1.79 18.17
C CYS A 405 -4.93 -3.07 17.96
N ARG A 406 -4.26 -4.21 17.74
CA ARG A 406 -4.89 -5.54 17.55
C ARG A 406 -5.82 -5.91 18.71
N SER A 407 -5.44 -5.63 19.95
CA SER A 407 -6.26 -5.90 21.14
C SER A 407 -7.59 -5.15 21.11
N SER A 408 -7.61 -3.93 20.55
CA SER A 408 -8.86 -3.18 20.37
C SER A 408 -9.76 -3.84 19.34
N GLU A 409 -9.19 -4.28 18.21
CA GLU A 409 -9.97 -4.93 17.14
C GLU A 409 -10.61 -6.23 17.62
N LEU A 410 -9.85 -7.06 18.34
CA LEU A 410 -10.36 -8.31 18.91
C LEU A 410 -11.47 -8.06 19.92
N PHE A 411 -11.35 -7.00 20.73
CA PHE A 411 -12.42 -6.60 21.64
C PHE A 411 -13.68 -6.17 20.88
N ASP A 412 -13.56 -5.27 19.90
CA ASP A 412 -14.72 -4.73 19.17
C ASP A 412 -15.45 -5.85 18.39
N LEU A 413 -14.70 -6.76 17.77
CA LEU A 413 -15.26 -7.96 17.13
C LEU A 413 -15.83 -8.95 18.14
N GLY A 414 -15.17 -9.15 19.28
CA GLY A 414 -15.63 -10.02 20.36
C GLY A 414 -16.97 -9.57 20.94
N VAL A 415 -17.18 -8.26 21.08
CA VAL A 415 -18.46 -7.69 21.50
C VAL A 415 -19.52 -7.89 20.41
N LYS A 416 -19.17 -7.63 19.14
CA LYS A 416 -20.09 -7.80 17.99
C LYS A 416 -20.60 -9.23 17.86
N HIS A 417 -19.72 -10.22 18.03
CA HIS A 417 -20.04 -11.65 17.93
C HIS A 417 -20.41 -12.31 19.26
N LYS A 418 -20.62 -11.52 20.33
CA LYS A 418 -21.08 -11.96 21.66
C LYS A 418 -20.13 -12.90 22.43
N PHE A 419 -18.84 -12.94 22.07
CA PHE A 419 -17.80 -13.59 22.89
C PHE A 419 -17.49 -12.78 24.15
N VAL A 420 -17.48 -11.46 24.02
CA VAL A 420 -17.36 -10.52 25.14
C VAL A 420 -18.76 -10.04 25.48
N LYS A 421 -19.27 -10.43 26.64
CA LYS A 421 -20.62 -10.05 27.09
C LYS A 421 -20.56 -8.74 27.86
N LYS A 422 -21.43 -7.80 27.55
CA LYS A 422 -21.57 -6.56 28.33
C LYS A 422 -22.47 -6.84 29.55
N THR A 423 -21.90 -6.81 30.75
CA THR A 423 -22.59 -7.13 32.01
C THR A 423 -22.86 -5.85 32.79
N GLY A 424 -23.84 -5.05 32.34
CA GLY A 424 -24.16 -3.74 32.90
C GLY A 424 -23.57 -2.57 32.09
N GLY A 425 -23.63 -1.34 32.62
CA GLY A 425 -23.30 -0.13 31.87
C GLY A 425 -21.86 -0.09 31.34
N ALA A 426 -20.87 -0.25 32.23
CA ALA A 426 -19.44 -0.12 31.91
C ALA A 426 -18.62 -1.41 32.15
N TYR A 427 -19.26 -2.54 32.47
CA TYR A 427 -18.55 -3.79 32.77
C TYR A 427 -18.66 -4.78 31.60
N TYR A 428 -17.56 -5.48 31.33
CA TYR A 428 -17.45 -6.52 30.31
C TYR A 428 -17.04 -7.84 30.98
N SER A 429 -17.74 -8.91 30.62
CA SER A 429 -17.42 -10.27 31.03
C SER A 429 -16.81 -11.04 29.86
N PHE A 430 -15.66 -11.64 30.11
CA PHE A 430 -14.93 -12.47 29.17
C PHE A 430 -14.25 -13.61 29.94
N ASN A 431 -14.46 -14.86 29.50
CA ASN A 431 -13.94 -16.07 30.16
C ASN A 431 -14.15 -16.07 31.69
N GLU A 432 -15.40 -15.80 32.11
CA GLU A 432 -15.82 -15.77 33.52
C GLU A 432 -15.16 -14.67 34.39
N GLN A 433 -14.26 -13.86 33.82
CA GLN A 433 -13.68 -12.69 34.46
C GLN A 433 -14.49 -11.43 34.11
N GLN A 434 -14.56 -10.50 35.06
CA GLN A 434 -15.21 -9.20 34.86
C GLN A 434 -14.16 -8.08 34.80
N PHE A 435 -14.33 -7.20 33.83
CA PHE A 435 -13.45 -6.08 33.56
C PHE A 435 -14.25 -4.77 33.54
N HIS A 436 -13.67 -3.70 34.07
CA HIS A 436 -14.27 -2.37 34.05
C HIS A 436 -13.74 -1.57 32.85
N GLY A 437 -14.61 -1.31 31.87
CA GLY A 437 -14.31 -0.53 30.67
C GLY A 437 -13.51 -1.28 29.60
N LYS A 438 -13.40 -0.65 28.42
CA LYS A 438 -12.69 -1.19 27.25
C LYS A 438 -11.19 -1.36 27.51
N ASP A 439 -10.58 -0.37 28.18
CA ASP A 439 -9.13 -0.33 28.41
C ASP A 439 -8.62 -1.48 29.30
N ALA A 440 -9.42 -1.91 30.28
CA ALA A 440 -9.07 -3.03 31.14
C ALA A 440 -9.00 -4.36 30.35
N VAL A 441 -9.95 -4.57 29.43
CA VAL A 441 -9.96 -5.76 28.57
C VAL A 441 -8.80 -5.70 27.57
N LYS A 442 -8.53 -4.54 26.97
CA LYS A 442 -7.35 -4.35 26.12
C LYS A 442 -6.06 -4.72 26.85
N ALA A 443 -5.87 -4.21 28.06
CA ALA A 443 -4.69 -4.51 28.87
C ALA A 443 -4.57 -6.00 29.24
N PHE A 444 -5.70 -6.67 29.47
CA PHE A 444 -5.74 -8.11 29.70
C PHE A 444 -5.33 -8.91 28.45
N LEU A 445 -5.89 -8.59 27.28
CA LEU A 445 -5.57 -9.25 26.02
C LEU A 445 -4.09 -9.04 25.62
N THR A 446 -3.54 -7.85 25.86
CA THR A 446 -2.13 -7.56 25.58
C THR A 446 -1.18 -8.33 26.51
N LYS A 447 -1.57 -8.58 27.77
CA LYS A 447 -0.76 -9.38 28.72
C LYS A 447 -0.84 -10.89 28.43
N ASN A 448 -1.99 -11.36 27.96
CA ASN A 448 -2.29 -12.78 27.76
C ASN A 448 -2.41 -13.11 26.27
N GLU A 449 -1.27 -13.22 25.58
CA GLU A 449 -1.23 -13.48 24.14
C GLU A 449 -1.86 -14.84 23.74
N SER A 450 -1.78 -15.85 24.60
CA SER A 450 -2.42 -17.15 24.37
C SER A 450 -3.94 -17.04 24.22
N VAL A 451 -4.57 -16.28 25.13
CA VAL A 451 -6.02 -16.05 25.13
C VAL A 451 -6.43 -15.17 23.95
N ALA A 452 -5.60 -14.18 23.59
CA ALA A 452 -5.84 -13.36 22.40
C ALA A 452 -5.85 -14.20 21.11
N LYS A 453 -4.90 -15.14 20.97
CA LYS A 453 -4.83 -16.07 19.83
C LYS A 453 -6.00 -17.04 19.77
N GLU A 454 -6.43 -17.55 20.93
CA GLU A 454 -7.62 -18.41 21.02
C GLU A 454 -8.88 -17.67 20.58
N LEU A 455 -9.09 -16.45 21.09
CA LEU A 455 -10.21 -15.59 20.68
C LEU A 455 -10.17 -15.29 19.18
N GLU A 456 -8.99 -15.00 18.63
CA GLU A 456 -8.83 -14.75 17.21
C GLU A 456 -9.16 -15.98 16.36
N MET A 457 -8.70 -17.16 16.76
CA MET A 457 -8.98 -18.41 16.04
C MET A 457 -10.49 -18.69 16.00
N GLU A 458 -11.17 -18.49 17.12
CA GLU A 458 -12.61 -18.70 17.21
C GLU A 458 -13.40 -17.65 16.42
N LEU A 459 -12.96 -16.38 16.43
CA LEU A 459 -13.52 -15.31 15.58
C LEU A 459 -13.34 -15.63 14.09
N ARG A 460 -12.15 -16.09 13.68
CA ARG A 460 -11.88 -16.50 12.29
C ARG A 460 -12.82 -17.62 11.86
N ARG A 461 -13.00 -18.63 12.73
CA ARG A 461 -13.85 -19.79 12.46
C ARG A 461 -15.30 -19.40 12.24
N LEU A 462 -15.88 -18.56 13.12
CA LEU A 462 -17.27 -18.11 12.96
C LEU A 462 -17.50 -17.34 11.67
N ILE A 463 -16.59 -16.42 11.34
CA ILE A 463 -16.76 -15.55 10.16
C ILE A 463 -16.58 -16.31 8.85
N GLN A 464 -15.76 -17.37 8.82
CA GLN A 464 -15.65 -18.26 7.67
C GLN A 464 -16.89 -19.15 7.47
N THR A 465 -17.62 -19.48 8.53
CA THR A 465 -18.86 -20.28 8.46
C THR A 465 -20.11 -19.48 8.13
N GLU A 466 -20.12 -18.17 8.36
CA GLU A 466 -21.24 -17.31 7.95
C GLU A 466 -21.17 -17.05 6.43
N PRO A 467 -22.16 -17.46 5.62
CA PRO A 467 -22.24 -16.99 4.24
C PRO A 467 -22.41 -15.46 4.25
N PRO A 468 -21.89 -14.73 3.24
CA PRO A 468 -22.00 -13.28 3.22
C PRO A 468 -23.47 -12.88 3.30
N ARG A 469 -23.88 -12.31 4.45
CA ARG A 469 -25.16 -11.63 4.57
C ARG A 469 -25.18 -10.57 3.48
N LYS A 470 -26.25 -10.56 2.67
CA LYS A 470 -26.55 -9.43 1.78
C LYS A 470 -26.49 -8.16 2.65
N PRO A 471 -25.88 -7.06 2.17
CA PRO A 471 -25.89 -5.83 2.94
C PRO A 471 -27.35 -5.47 3.24
N GLU A 472 -27.73 -5.59 4.51
CA GLU A 472 -28.96 -5.02 5.01
C GLU A 472 -28.77 -3.52 4.87
N ALA A 473 -29.66 -2.88 4.10
CA ALA A 473 -29.71 -1.44 4.01
C ALA A 473 -30.02 -0.93 5.42
N GLU A 474 -29.02 -0.39 6.10
CA GLU A 474 -29.24 0.48 7.25
C GLU A 474 -29.85 1.77 6.67
N ASP A 475 -31.14 1.97 6.95
CA ASP A 475 -31.87 3.22 6.73
C ASP A 475 -31.25 4.33 7.59
N ASP A 476 -30.20 4.97 7.06
CA ASP A 476 -29.86 6.34 7.45
C ASP A 476 -30.56 7.29 6.48
N LEU A 477 -31.57 7.97 7.01
CA LEU A 477 -32.36 9.03 6.39
C LEU A 477 -31.45 10.11 5.76
N LEU A 478 -31.27 10.04 4.44
CA LEU A 478 -31.04 11.20 3.59
C LEU A 478 -31.91 11.04 2.35
N ASP A 479 -32.86 11.96 2.24
CA ASP A 479 -33.83 12.16 1.16
C ASP A 479 -33.11 12.21 -0.20
N ASP A 480 -33.34 11.20 -1.04
CA ASP A 480 -33.04 11.25 -2.46
C ASP A 480 -34.24 10.60 -3.19
N SER A 481 -35.00 11.44 -3.87
CA SER A 481 -36.13 11.01 -4.68
C SER A 481 -35.63 10.42 -6.00
N PRO A 482 -36.24 9.34 -6.53
CA PRO A 482 -35.65 8.60 -7.63
C PRO A 482 -35.79 9.35 -8.96
N GLU A 483 -34.65 9.59 -9.62
CA GLU A 483 -34.59 9.95 -11.03
C GLU A 483 -35.14 8.82 -11.90
N GLU A 484 -36.06 9.20 -12.78
CA GLU A 484 -36.79 8.35 -13.72
C GLU A 484 -35.86 7.89 -14.85
N ILE A 485 -35.75 6.57 -15.02
CA ILE A 485 -34.96 5.95 -16.10
C ILE A 485 -35.76 6.08 -17.41
N VAL A 486 -35.43 7.09 -18.23
CA VAL A 486 -35.92 7.21 -19.60
C VAL A 486 -35.26 6.15 -20.48
N ARG A 487 -36.09 5.26 -21.06
CA ARG A 487 -35.69 4.34 -22.14
C ARG A 487 -35.66 5.13 -23.46
N PRO A 488 -34.71 4.86 -24.38
CA PRO A 488 -34.71 5.51 -25.68
C PRO A 488 -35.76 4.85 -26.59
N GLU A 489 -36.83 5.57 -26.92
CA GLU A 489 -37.70 5.21 -28.02
C GLU A 489 -37.15 5.71 -29.36
N THR A 490 -37.36 4.88 -30.37
CA THR A 490 -36.94 4.99 -31.76
C THR A 490 -37.61 6.16 -32.47
N SER A 491 -36.84 7.09 -33.04
CA SER A 491 -37.36 8.15 -33.91
C SER A 491 -37.47 7.66 -35.36
N SER A 492 -38.71 7.57 -35.85
CA SER A 492 -39.08 7.41 -37.26
C SER A 492 -38.92 8.73 -38.04
N GLU A 493 -38.61 8.60 -39.33
CA GLU A 493 -38.10 9.62 -40.26
C GLU A 493 -39.14 10.62 -40.84
N GLU A 494 -39.90 11.39 -40.06
CA GLU A 494 -40.88 12.34 -40.66
C GLU A 494 -40.75 13.84 -40.30
N ASP A 495 -39.87 14.26 -39.39
CA ASP A 495 -39.85 15.68 -38.94
C ASP A 495 -38.74 16.58 -39.53
N LEU A 496 -37.97 16.11 -40.52
CA LEU A 496 -36.88 16.89 -41.14
C LEU A 496 -37.29 17.74 -42.36
N ALA A 497 -38.58 17.77 -42.74
CA ALA A 497 -39.04 18.48 -43.94
C ALA A 497 -39.60 19.89 -43.72
N ALA A 498 -39.65 20.41 -42.48
CA ALA A 498 -40.39 21.65 -42.18
C ALA A 498 -39.55 22.91 -41.85
N ILE A 499 -38.21 22.89 -41.97
CA ILE A 499 -37.35 24.04 -41.58
C ILE A 499 -36.42 24.53 -42.72
N ILE A 500 -36.74 24.24 -43.99
CA ILE A 500 -36.08 24.87 -45.16
C ILE A 500 -37.11 25.53 -46.07
N GLY A 501 -38.07 26.26 -45.50
CA GLY A 501 -39.09 26.94 -46.29
C GLY A 501 -39.94 27.93 -45.49
N ALA A 502 -39.34 29.01 -45.00
CA ALA A 502 -39.97 30.31 -44.78
C ALA A 502 -38.90 31.39 -44.55
#